data_AF-A0A2H0VL94-F1
#
_entry.id   AF-A0A2H0VL94-F1
#
_cell.length_a   1.000
_cell.length_b   1.000
_cell.length_c   1.000
_cell.angle_alpha   90.00
_cell.angle_beta   90.00
_cell.angle_gamma   90.00
#
_symmetry.space_group_name_H-M   'P 1'
#
loop_
_entity.id
_entity.type
_entity.pdbx_description
1 polymer ?
#
loop_
_entity_poly.entity_id
_entity_poly.type
_entity_poly.pdbx_seq_one_letter_code
_entity_poly.pdbx_strand_id
1 'polypeptide(L)'
;MRISLFQFRITFGGDSDAKQSARGNRSFVSNKGNTVYIGVVHGVTVAESARVLKVMGMDNALNLDSGESTALWSGGYKIGPGRDLPNVILFVKK
;
A
#
# COMPACT_ATOMS: atom_id res chain seq x y z
N MET A 1 7.23 8.00 27.49
CA MET A 1 6.24 7.50 26.50
C MET A 1 6.82 6.26 25.86
N ARG A 2 6.30 5.07 26.21
CA ARG A 2 6.82 3.78 25.74
C ARG A 2 5.89 3.28 24.64
N ILE A 3 6.35 3.33 23.39
CA ILE A 3 5.66 2.69 22.26
C ILE A 3 6.24 1.28 22.15
N SER A 4 5.48 0.30 22.64
CA SER A 4 5.75 -1.12 22.42
C SER A 4 5.45 -1.46 20.96
N LEU A 5 6.48 -1.80 20.20
CA LEU A 5 6.37 -2.34 18.86
C LEU A 5 5.73 -3.74 18.95
N PHE A 6 4.48 -3.87 18.51
CA PHE A 6 3.83 -5.17 18.36
C PHE A 6 4.04 -5.66 16.94
N GLN A 7 4.45 -6.93 16.81
CA GLN A 7 4.59 -7.65 15.55
C GLN A 7 3.46 -7.36 14.56
N PHE A 8 3.76 -7.41 13.26
CA PHE A 8 2.84 -7.31 12.12
C PHE A 8 1.55 -8.12 12.36
N ARG A 9 0.60 -7.46 13.03
CA ARG A 9 -0.74 -7.90 13.33
C ARG A 9 -1.56 -7.38 12.18
N ILE A 10 -2.12 -8.29 11.38
CA ILE A 10 -3.12 -7.90 10.39
C ILE A 10 -4.33 -7.43 11.21
N THR A 11 -4.44 -6.11 11.38
CA THR A 11 -5.53 -5.46 12.12
C THR A 11 -6.81 -5.39 11.29
N PHE A 12 -6.71 -5.66 9.98
CA PHE A 12 -7.81 -5.60 9.03
C PHE A 12 -8.01 -6.94 8.31
N GLY A 13 -9.08 -7.65 8.66
CA GLY A 13 -9.43 -8.96 8.08
C GLY A 13 -10.51 -8.91 7.00
N GLY A 14 -11.04 -7.73 6.71
CA GLY A 14 -12.25 -7.51 5.92
C GLY A 14 -13.24 -6.65 6.69
N ASP A 15 -13.96 -5.79 5.98
CA ASP A 15 -14.99 -4.90 6.50
C ASP A 15 -16.20 -4.94 5.56
N SER A 16 -17.37 -4.61 6.10
CA SER A 16 -18.64 -4.42 5.40
C SER A 16 -18.62 -3.23 4.42
N ASP A 17 -17.57 -2.40 4.47
CA ASP A 17 -17.31 -1.36 3.47
C ASP A 17 -17.03 -1.98 2.09
N ALA A 18 -17.96 -1.75 1.16
CA ALA A 18 -17.90 -2.19 -0.22
C ALA A 18 -16.60 -1.76 -0.92
N LYS A 19 -16.00 -0.62 -0.56
CA LYS A 19 -14.76 -0.15 -1.18
C LYS A 19 -13.53 -0.94 -0.75
N GLN A 20 -13.55 -1.52 0.44
CA GLN A 20 -12.43 -2.28 0.99
C GLN A 20 -12.53 -3.76 0.62
N SER A 21 -13.76 -4.26 0.44
CA SER A 21 -14.09 -5.62 0.00
C SER A 21 -14.11 -5.79 -1.53
N ALA A 22 -14.22 -4.71 -2.31
CA ALA A 22 -14.05 -4.77 -3.77
C ALA A 22 -12.61 -5.13 -4.16
N ARG A 23 -12.43 -5.94 -5.21
CA ARG A 23 -11.11 -6.21 -5.79
C ARG A 23 -10.68 -5.05 -6.68
N GLY A 24 -9.41 -4.68 -6.62
CA GLY A 24 -8.84 -3.62 -7.45
C GLY A 24 -7.33 -3.53 -7.30
N ASN A 25 -6.73 -2.52 -7.93
CA ASN A 25 -5.32 -2.20 -7.69
C ASN A 25 -5.20 -1.52 -6.32
N ARG A 26 -4.32 -2.04 -5.46
CA ARG A 26 -4.09 -1.56 -4.10
C ARG A 26 -2.69 -1.02 -3.97
N SER A 27 -2.58 0.30 -3.86
CA SER A 27 -1.31 0.98 -3.62
C SER A 27 -0.91 0.86 -2.14
N PHE A 28 0.39 0.79 -1.88
CA PHE A 28 0.91 0.69 -0.52
C PHE A 28 2.24 1.44 -0.36
N VAL A 29 2.52 1.79 0.89
CA VAL A 29 3.87 2.08 1.38
C VAL A 29 4.19 1.11 2.50
N SER A 30 5.38 0.53 2.48
CA SER A 30 5.83 -0.45 3.48
C SER A 30 7.31 -0.29 3.80
N ASN A 31 7.76 -0.92 4.88
CA ASN A 31 9.18 -1.02 5.18
C ASN A 31 9.60 -2.48 5.42
N LYS A 32 10.86 -2.77 5.12
CA LYS A 32 11.56 -4.00 5.50
C LYS A 32 12.95 -3.61 5.99
N GLY A 33 13.22 -3.80 7.27
CA GLY A 33 14.35 -3.18 7.97
C GLY A 33 14.34 -1.66 7.75
N ASN A 34 15.46 -1.15 7.25
CA ASN A 34 15.67 0.28 6.98
C ASN A 34 15.32 0.70 5.55
N THR A 35 14.75 -0.20 4.74
CA THR A 35 14.36 0.10 3.36
C THR A 35 12.85 0.32 3.27
N VAL A 36 12.45 1.43 2.67
CA VAL A 36 11.04 1.76 2.40
C VAL A 36 10.71 1.40 0.95
N TYR A 37 9.54 0.81 0.75
CA TYR A 37 9.01 0.39 -0.53
C TYR A 37 7.67 1.09 -0.77
N ILE A 38 7.44 1.50 -2.02
CA ILE A 38 6.13 1.90 -2.52
C ILE A 38 5.78 1.01 -3.70
N GLY A 39 4.51 0.65 -3.84
CA GLY A 39 4.11 -0.28 -4.88
C GLY A 39 2.60 -0.41 -5.01
N VAL A 40 2.22 -1.31 -5.91
CA VAL A 40 0.83 -1.66 -6.18
C VAL A 40 0.70 -3.18 -6.21
N VAL A 41 -0.28 -3.72 -5.48
CA VAL A 41 -0.71 -5.10 -5.61
C VAL A 41 -1.96 -5.13 -6.50
N HIS A 42 -1.94 -5.97 -7.53
CA HIS A 42 -2.99 -5.99 -8.56
C HIS A 42 -4.13 -6.94 -8.25
N GLY A 43 -5.36 -6.50 -8.55
CA GLY A 43 -6.54 -7.36 -8.57
C GLY A 43 -6.88 -7.98 -7.21
N VAL A 44 -6.64 -7.26 -6.11
CA VAL A 44 -6.83 -7.74 -4.74
C VAL A 44 -7.77 -6.84 -3.94
N THR A 45 -8.39 -7.40 -2.92
CA THR A 45 -8.99 -6.64 -1.81
C THR A 45 -7.89 -6.06 -0.90
N VAL A 46 -8.27 -5.14 0.00
CA VAL A 46 -7.32 -4.58 0.98
C VAL A 46 -6.76 -5.69 1.90
N ALA A 47 -7.61 -6.62 2.33
CA ALA A 47 -7.21 -7.74 3.17
C ALA A 47 -6.27 -8.72 2.45
N GLU A 48 -6.51 -9.02 1.16
CA GLU A 48 -5.60 -9.83 0.35
C GLU A 48 -4.24 -9.13 0.14
N SER A 49 -4.24 -7.81 -0.10
CA SER A 49 -3.01 -7.01 -0.18
C SER A 49 -2.18 -7.12 1.10
N ALA A 50 -2.82 -7.02 2.28
CA ALA A 50 -2.13 -7.19 3.56
C ALA A 50 -1.48 -8.59 3.70
N ARG A 51 -2.14 -9.65 3.21
CA ARG A 51 -1.57 -11.01 3.19
C ARG A 51 -0.37 -11.11 2.26
N VAL A 52 -0.43 -10.50 1.08
CA VAL A 52 0.71 -10.44 0.15
C VAL A 52 1.92 -9.78 0.80
N LEU A 53 1.74 -8.61 1.43
CA LEU A 53 2.83 -7.89 2.08
C LEU A 53 3.40 -8.65 3.30
N LYS A 54 2.55 -9.40 4.01
CA LYS A 54 3.00 -10.32 5.06
C LYS A 54 3.89 -11.43 4.51
N VAL A 55 3.50 -12.07 3.40
CA VAL A 55 4.28 -13.13 2.74
C VAL A 55 5.60 -12.59 2.18
N MET A 56 5.62 -11.36 1.67
CA MET A 56 6.85 -10.68 1.24
C MET A 56 7.81 -10.33 2.40
N GLY A 57 7.35 -10.51 3.65
CA GLY A 57 8.12 -10.24 4.86
C GLY A 57 8.35 -8.75 5.08
N MET A 58 7.33 -7.92 4.80
CA MET A 58 7.34 -6.51 5.22
C MET A 58 7.12 -6.43 6.73
N ASP A 59 7.75 -5.46 7.39
CA ASP A 59 7.66 -5.25 8.85
C ASP A 59 6.46 -4.39 9.24
N ASN A 60 6.16 -3.39 8.42
CA ASN A 60 4.95 -2.58 8.51
C ASN A 60 4.47 -2.22 7.10
N ALA A 61 3.17 -2.01 6.96
CA ALA A 61 2.56 -1.59 5.70
C ALA A 61 1.33 -0.72 5.93
N LEU A 62 1.14 0.25 5.05
CA LEU A 62 -0.02 1.13 5.02
C LEU A 62 -0.61 1.15 3.60
N ASN A 63 -1.92 0.95 3.50
CA ASN A 63 -2.64 1.03 2.23
C ASN A 63 -2.90 2.49 1.85
N LEU A 64 -2.67 2.83 0.58
CA LEU A 64 -2.83 4.19 0.05
C LEU A 64 -4.09 4.32 -0.82
N ASP A 65 -4.39 5.53 -1.29
CA ASP A 65 -5.53 5.76 -2.18
C ASP A 65 -5.40 4.91 -3.45
N SER A 66 -6.52 4.28 -3.82
CA SER A 66 -6.57 3.16 -4.75
C SER A 66 -7.74 3.32 -5.73
N GLY A 67 -7.74 2.54 -6.81
CA GLY A 67 -8.74 2.67 -7.89
C GLY A 67 -8.22 3.57 -9.03
N GLU A 68 -9.09 4.40 -9.61
CA GLU A 68 -8.76 5.29 -10.74
C GLU A 68 -7.65 6.32 -10.44
N SER A 69 -7.33 6.51 -9.16
CA SER A 69 -6.23 7.35 -8.68
C SER A 69 -4.86 6.63 -8.63
N THR A 70 -4.82 5.33 -8.86
CA THR A 70 -3.57 4.56 -8.69
C THR A 70 -2.57 4.91 -9.78
N ALA A 71 -1.49 5.61 -9.41
CA ALA A 71 -0.35 5.85 -10.26
C ALA A 71 0.96 5.52 -9.53
N LEU A 72 1.89 4.91 -10.24
CA LEU A 72 3.26 4.66 -9.78
C LEU A 72 4.21 5.08 -10.88
N TRP A 73 5.12 6.00 -10.56
CA TRP A 73 6.07 6.56 -11.51
C TRP A 73 7.50 6.36 -11.02
N SER A 74 8.37 5.89 -11.91
CA SER A 74 9.82 5.78 -11.68
C SER A 74 10.53 5.78 -13.04
N GLY A 75 11.00 6.95 -13.47
CA GLY A 75 11.57 7.14 -14.82
C GLY A 75 10.55 6.93 -15.95
N GLY A 76 9.26 7.01 -15.63
CA GLY A 76 8.13 6.65 -16.48
C GLY A 76 7.02 5.98 -15.66
N TYR A 77 5.78 5.98 -16.18
CA TYR A 77 4.67 5.28 -15.53
C TYR A 77 4.91 3.78 -15.51
N LYS A 78 4.84 3.19 -14.32
CA LYS A 78 4.75 1.74 -14.10
C LYS A 78 3.29 1.32 -13.92
N ILE A 79 2.48 2.23 -13.35
CA ILE A 79 1.02 2.14 -13.20
C ILE A 79 0.44 3.53 -13.46
N GLY A 80 -0.68 3.61 -14.18
CA GLY A 80 -1.37 4.86 -14.50
C GLY A 80 -1.34 5.20 -16.00
N PRO A 81 -1.58 6.48 -16.39
CA PRO A 81 -1.85 7.61 -15.50
C PRO A 81 -3.17 7.42 -14.71
N GLY A 82 -3.17 7.87 -13.46
CA GLY A 82 -4.38 7.98 -12.66
C GLY A 82 -5.04 9.35 -12.85
N ARG A 83 -6.17 9.59 -12.19
CA ARG A 83 -6.77 10.93 -12.08
C ARG A 83 -5.87 11.90 -11.31
N ASP A 84 -6.14 13.20 -11.42
CA ASP A 84 -5.49 14.22 -10.61
C ASP A 84 -5.73 13.98 -9.10
N LEU A 85 -4.65 14.01 -8.32
CA LEU A 85 -4.68 13.84 -6.87
C LEU A 85 -4.12 15.07 -6.16
N PRO A 86 -4.67 15.42 -4.98
CA PRO A 86 -4.17 16.54 -4.18
C PRO A 86 -2.84 16.23 -3.47
N ASN A 87 -2.41 14.97 -3.40
CA ASN A 87 -1.21 14.56 -2.69
C ASN A 87 -0.49 13.37 -3.35
N VAL A 88 0.80 13.22 -3.01
CA VAL A 88 1.66 12.13 -3.46
C VAL A 88 2.74 11.81 -2.42
N ILE A 89 3.19 10.56 -2.37
CA ILE A 89 4.42 10.17 -1.66
C ILE A 89 5.55 10.13 -2.70
N LEU A 90 6.56 10.98 -2.52
CA LEU A 90 7.71 11.06 -3.43
C LEU A 90 9.01 10.74 -2.69
N PHE A 91 9.80 9.84 -3.26
CA PHE A 91 11.17 9.62 -2.81
C PHE A 91 12.10 10.55 -3.57
N VAL A 92 12.71 11.48 -2.85
CA VAL A 92 13.69 12.43 -3.38
C VAL A 92 15.09 12.05 -2.90
N LYS A 93 16.08 12.14 -3.80
CA LYS A 93 17.47 12.11 -3.36
C LYS A 93 17.76 13.40 -2.58
N LYS A 94 18.54 13.28 -1.52
CA LYS A 94 19.14 14.44 -0.85
C LYS A 94 20.20 15.06 -1.74
#